data_AF-A0A1B9LEP9-F1
#
_entry.id   AF-A0A1B9LEP9-F1
#
_cell.length_a   1.000
_cell.length_b   1.000
_cell.length_c   1.000
_cell.angle_alpha   90.00
_cell.angle_beta   90.00
_cell.angle_gamma   90.00
#
_symmetry.space_group_name_H-M   'P 1'
#
loop_
_entity.id
_entity.type
_entity.pdbx_description
1 polymer ?
#
loop_
_entity_poly.entity_id
_entity_poly.type
_entity_poly.pdbx_seq_one_letter_code
_entity_poly.pdbx_strand_id
1 'polypeptide(L)'
;MQNLLKSKLLPWSLLLVCLLLNCLQNQLLSTKNKQLQTSNLQLQNDKQKLIEIIDDKNNELIELSYQYRANEQKLIEQKNQLHAVDTLNRQYQQQLELLINENKQLRIWSNTDLPDVIKWLYTRPEIKGSEDYQNWMSSRNALLSSHE
;
A
#
# COMPACT_ATOMS: atom_id res chain seq x y z
N MET A 1 98.34 -28.87 -36.76
CA MET A 1 97.86 -28.60 -35.39
C MET A 1 96.55 -27.79 -35.29
N GLN A 2 95.89 -27.41 -36.39
CA GLN A 2 94.66 -26.58 -36.34
C GLN A 2 93.35 -27.39 -36.13
N ASN A 3 93.33 -28.68 -36.45
CA ASN A 3 92.12 -29.52 -36.35
C ASN A 3 91.83 -30.07 -34.93
N LEU A 4 92.85 -30.13 -34.06
CA LEU A 4 92.70 -30.61 -32.66
C LEU A 4 92.14 -29.53 -31.72
N LEU A 5 92.38 -28.25 -32.02
CA LEU A 5 91.76 -27.14 -31.30
C LEU A 5 90.28 -27.00 -31.66
N LYS A 6 89.93 -27.17 -32.95
CA LYS A 6 88.53 -27.12 -33.42
C LYS A 6 87.65 -28.23 -32.83
N SER A 7 88.17 -29.46 -32.64
CA SER A 7 87.38 -30.57 -32.10
C SER A 7 87.07 -30.45 -30.60
N LYS A 8 87.92 -29.78 -29.81
CA LYS A 8 87.67 -29.50 -28.38
C LYS A 8 86.78 -28.26 -28.15
N LEU A 9 86.82 -27.28 -29.06
CA LEU A 9 86.03 -26.05 -28.95
C LEU A 9 84.56 -26.23 -29.39
N LEU A 10 84.29 -27.18 -30.29
CA LEU A 10 82.93 -27.53 -30.75
C LEU A 10 81.95 -27.88 -29.62
N PRO A 11 82.23 -28.82 -28.69
CA PRO A 11 81.29 -29.16 -27.62
C PRO A 11 81.03 -28.00 -26.65
N TRP A 12 82.04 -27.17 -26.39
CA TRP A 12 81.90 -25.96 -25.57
C TRP A 12 81.03 -24.90 -26.25
N SER A 13 81.20 -24.71 -27.56
CA SER A 13 80.33 -23.81 -28.34
C SER A 13 78.88 -24.28 -28.35
N LEU A 14 78.65 -25.59 -28.44
CA LEU A 14 77.32 -26.20 -28.47
C LEU A 14 76.63 -26.10 -27.11
N LEU A 15 77.36 -26.30 -26.01
CA LEU A 15 76.88 -26.06 -24.66
C LEU A 15 76.52 -24.58 -24.43
N LEU A 16 77.35 -23.66 -24.89
CA LEU A 16 77.10 -22.22 -24.76
C LEU A 16 75.85 -21.80 -25.54
N VAL A 17 75.68 -22.30 -26.77
CA VAL A 17 74.46 -22.09 -27.56
C VAL A 17 73.23 -22.66 -26.85
N CYS A 18 73.31 -23.89 -26.32
CA CYS A 18 72.20 -24.50 -25.58
C CYS A 18 71.84 -23.68 -24.33
N LEU A 19 72.84 -23.19 -23.59
CA LEU A 19 72.65 -22.37 -22.40
C LEU A 19 72.01 -21.01 -22.74
N LEU A 20 72.41 -20.40 -23.86
CA LEU A 20 71.78 -19.18 -24.37
C LEU A 20 70.32 -19.41 -24.78
N LEU A 21 70.00 -20.50 -25.48
CA LEU A 21 68.61 -20.84 -25.83
C LEU A 21 67.75 -21.04 -24.59
N ASN A 22 68.25 -21.78 -23.59
CA ASN A 22 67.54 -21.98 -22.33
C ASN A 22 67.34 -20.66 -21.56
N CYS A 23 68.33 -19.77 -21.56
CA CYS A 23 68.21 -18.45 -20.96
C CYS A 23 67.12 -17.61 -21.64
N LEU A 24 67.09 -17.60 -22.98
CA LEU A 24 66.11 -16.84 -23.76
C LEU A 24 64.69 -17.39 -23.56
N GLN A 25 64.53 -18.71 -23.59
CA GLN A 25 63.25 -19.38 -23.32
C GLN A 25 62.75 -19.07 -21.90
N ASN A 26 63.63 -19.12 -20.90
CA ASN A 26 63.28 -18.80 -19.52
C ASN A 26 62.86 -17.34 -19.36
N GLN A 27 63.53 -16.41 -20.04
CA GLN A 27 63.11 -15.00 -20.06
C GLN A 27 61.72 -14.83 -20.68
N LEU A 28 61.45 -15.44 -21.84
CA LEU A 28 60.13 -15.37 -22.48
C LEU A 28 59.04 -15.97 -21.58
N LEU A 29 59.26 -17.15 -21.00
CA LEU A 29 58.33 -17.77 -20.07
C LEU A 29 58.08 -16.88 -18.85
N SER A 30 59.12 -16.24 -18.30
CA SER A 30 58.96 -15.30 -17.19
C SER A 30 58.11 -14.09 -17.57
N THR A 31 58.25 -13.55 -18.79
CA THR A 31 57.43 -12.42 -19.26
C THR A 31 55.97 -12.83 -19.44
N LYS A 32 55.72 -14.02 -20.00
CA LYS A 32 54.36 -14.58 -20.14
C LYS A 32 53.72 -14.87 -18.80
N ASN A 33 54.47 -15.44 -17.85
CA ASN A 33 54.01 -15.68 -16.49
C ASN A 33 53.67 -14.37 -15.76
N LYS A 34 54.52 -13.34 -15.88
CA LYS A 34 54.22 -12.02 -15.33
C LYS A 34 52.96 -11.42 -15.95
N GLN A 35 52.79 -11.52 -17.26
CA GLN A 35 51.60 -11.04 -17.96
C GLN A 35 50.34 -11.78 -17.48
N LEU A 36 50.39 -13.11 -17.38
CA LEU A 36 49.29 -13.91 -16.84
C LEU A 36 48.97 -13.56 -15.39
N GLN A 37 49.98 -13.31 -14.57
CA GLN A 37 49.79 -12.91 -13.18
C GLN A 37 49.11 -11.55 -13.10
N THR A 38 49.53 -10.57 -13.90
CA THR A 38 48.87 -9.26 -13.96
C THR A 38 47.43 -9.36 -14.42
N SER A 39 47.15 -10.17 -15.46
CA SER A 39 45.79 -10.38 -15.95
C SER A 39 44.90 -11.08 -14.92
N ASN A 40 45.42 -12.08 -14.20
CA ASN A 40 44.67 -12.74 -13.13
C ASN A 40 44.37 -11.78 -11.97
N LEU A 41 45.33 -10.96 -11.55
CA LEU A 41 45.12 -9.94 -10.52
C LEU A 41 44.08 -8.91 -10.95
N GLN A 42 44.14 -8.46 -12.20
CA GLN A 42 43.14 -7.55 -12.74
C GLN A 42 41.74 -8.18 -12.75
N LEU A 43 41.63 -9.43 -13.20
CA LEU A 43 40.36 -10.16 -13.20
C LEU A 43 39.81 -10.35 -11.77
N GLN A 44 40.67 -10.63 -10.80
CA GLN A 44 40.27 -10.71 -9.38
C GLN A 44 39.79 -9.36 -8.86
N ASN A 45 40.49 -8.26 -9.17
CA ASN A 45 40.09 -6.92 -8.77
C ASN A 45 38.77 -6.52 -9.42
N ASP A 46 38.59 -6.81 -10.71
CA ASP A 46 37.35 -6.50 -11.43
C ASP A 46 36.19 -7.34 -10.89
N LYS A 47 36.41 -8.63 -10.59
CA LYS A 47 35.42 -9.47 -9.90
C LYS A 47 35.05 -8.87 -8.54
N GLN A 48 36.03 -8.43 -7.76
CA GLN A 48 35.77 -7.85 -6.44
C GLN A 48 34.96 -6.56 -6.53
N LYS A 49 35.29 -5.68 -7.47
CA LYS A 49 34.52 -4.46 -7.74
C LYS A 49 33.09 -4.77 -8.17
N LEU A 50 32.90 -5.79 -9.00
CA LEU A 50 31.54 -6.19 -9.42
C LEU A 50 30.74 -6.73 -8.24
N ILE A 51 31.35 -7.49 -7.34
CA ILE A 51 30.69 -7.97 -6.11
C ILE A 51 30.28 -6.77 -5.25
N GLU A 52 31.18 -5.82 -5.03
CA GLU A 52 30.90 -4.59 -4.28
C GLU A 52 29.74 -3.79 -4.89
N ILE A 53 29.74 -3.58 -6.20
CA ILE A 53 28.64 -2.91 -6.91
C ILE A 53 27.32 -3.67 -6.75
N ILE A 54 27.34 -5.01 -6.84
CA ILE A 54 26.14 -5.83 -6.67
C ILE A 54 25.62 -5.71 -5.25
N ASP A 55 26.48 -5.75 -4.24
CA ASP A 55 26.10 -5.63 -2.84
C ASP A 55 25.49 -4.24 -2.55
N ASP A 56 26.11 -3.17 -3.05
CA ASP A 56 25.58 -1.81 -2.93
C ASP A 56 24.19 -1.69 -3.59
N LYS A 57 24.03 -2.24 -4.79
CA LYS A 57 22.76 -2.21 -5.52
C LYS A 57 21.69 -3.07 -4.86
N ASN A 58 22.06 -4.21 -4.28
CA ASN A 58 21.14 -5.03 -3.51
C ASN A 58 20.66 -4.28 -2.26
N ASN A 59 21.55 -3.59 -1.55
CA ASN A 59 21.17 -2.78 -0.40
C ASN A 59 20.22 -1.64 -0.79
N GLU A 60 20.52 -0.91 -1.87
CA GLU A 60 19.66 0.13 -2.42
C GLU A 60 18.26 -0.42 -2.79
N LEU A 61 18.21 -1.61 -3.40
CA LEU A 61 16.96 -2.27 -3.76
C LEU A 61 16.16 -2.72 -2.52
N ILE A 62 16.83 -3.21 -1.48
CA ILE A 62 16.20 -3.58 -0.22
C ILE A 62 15.57 -2.33 0.43
N GLU A 63 16.31 -1.23 0.51
CA GLU A 63 15.81 0.04 1.05
C GLU A 63 14.60 0.54 0.25
N LEU A 64 14.70 0.56 -1.08
CA LEU A 64 13.60 0.97 -1.94
C LEU A 64 12.37 0.07 -1.75
N SER A 65 12.57 -1.24 -1.63
CA SER A 65 11.48 -2.20 -1.39
C SER A 65 10.80 -1.97 -0.05
N TYR A 66 11.56 -1.59 0.99
CA TYR A 66 11.02 -1.25 2.31
C TYR A 66 10.18 0.02 2.22
N GLN A 67 10.68 1.08 1.58
CA GLN A 67 9.94 2.33 1.38
C GLN A 67 8.66 2.11 0.57
N TYR A 68 8.73 1.29 -0.49
CA TYR A 68 7.58 0.96 -1.31
C TYR A 68 6.49 0.24 -0.49
N ARG A 69 6.87 -0.80 0.29
CA ARG A 69 5.93 -1.51 1.16
C ARG A 69 5.30 -0.60 2.22
N ALA A 70 6.10 0.28 2.84
CA ALA A 70 5.60 1.24 3.81
C ALA A 70 4.62 2.23 3.17
N ASN A 71 4.87 2.66 1.94
CA ASN A 71 3.97 3.52 1.19
C ASN A 71 2.66 2.80 0.80
N GLU A 72 2.74 1.56 0.33
CA GLU A 72 1.55 0.74 0.03
C GLU A 72 0.66 0.56 1.26
N GLN A 73 1.26 0.31 2.43
CA GLN A 73 0.51 0.20 3.68
C GLN A 73 -0.20 1.52 4.02
N LYS A 74 0.49 2.66 3.91
CA LYS A 74 -0.12 3.99 4.11
C LYS A 74 -1.24 4.26 3.12
N LEU A 75 -1.08 3.85 1.85
CA LEU A 75 -2.11 4.01 0.83
C LEU A 75 -3.35 3.16 1.14
N ILE A 76 -3.17 1.93 1.60
CA ILE A 76 -4.27 1.05 2.02
C ILE A 76 -5.00 1.67 3.23
N GLU A 77 -4.25 2.14 4.23
CA GLU A 77 -4.82 2.81 5.40
C GLU A 77 -5.62 4.04 5.01
N GLN A 78 -5.07 4.91 4.15
CA GLN A 78 -5.76 6.11 3.67
C GLN A 78 -7.04 5.76 2.91
N LYS A 79 -7.01 4.72 2.05
CA LYS A 79 -8.21 4.24 1.36
C LYS A 79 -9.27 3.74 2.33
N ASN A 80 -8.88 2.99 3.36
CA ASN A 80 -9.80 2.51 4.38
C ASN A 80 -10.42 3.68 5.16
N GLN A 81 -9.64 4.70 5.48
CA GLN A 81 -10.14 5.92 6.13
C GLN A 81 -11.14 6.66 5.22
N LEU A 82 -10.84 6.81 3.93
CA LEU A 82 -11.77 7.44 2.97
C LEU A 82 -13.07 6.65 2.86
N HIS A 83 -13.00 5.33 2.78
CA HIS A 83 -14.19 4.48 2.77
C HIS A 83 -15.01 4.63 4.05
N ALA A 84 -14.37 4.65 5.22
CA ALA A 84 -15.07 4.86 6.49
C ALA A 84 -15.79 6.22 6.53
N VAL A 85 -15.10 7.30 6.15
CA VAL A 85 -15.68 8.65 6.08
C VAL A 85 -16.85 8.71 5.10
N ASP A 86 -16.72 8.10 3.93
CA ASP A 86 -17.77 8.06 2.92
C ASP A 86 -19.00 7.26 3.39
N THR A 87 -18.80 6.13 4.07
CA THR A 87 -19.92 5.38 4.66
C THR A 87 -20.65 6.19 5.73
N LEU A 88 -19.90 6.87 6.61
CA LEU A 88 -20.48 7.71 7.66
C LEU A 88 -21.22 8.91 7.07
N ASN A 89 -20.66 9.54 6.03
CA ASN A 89 -21.31 10.64 5.35
C ASN A 89 -22.65 10.22 4.71
N ARG A 90 -22.68 9.06 4.04
CA ARG A 90 -23.92 8.50 3.49
C ARG A 90 -24.96 8.22 4.57
N GLN A 91 -24.55 7.69 5.72
CA GLN A 91 -25.45 7.50 6.86
C GLN A 91 -26.04 8.83 7.37
N TYR A 92 -25.20 9.85 7.54
CA TYR A 92 -25.66 11.17 7.97
C TYR A 92 -26.61 11.81 6.96
N GLN A 93 -26.32 11.69 5.66
CA GLN A 93 -27.21 12.20 4.60
C GLN A 93 -28.59 11.53 4.68
N GLN A 94 -28.64 10.20 4.78
CA GLN A 94 -29.90 9.47 4.92
C GLN A 94 -30.68 9.89 6.17
N GLN A 95 -30.00 10.00 7.32
CA GLN A 95 -30.63 10.42 8.56
C GLN A 95 -31.16 11.86 8.47
N LEU A 96 -30.41 12.76 7.83
CA LEU A 96 -30.84 14.14 7.63
C LEU A 96 -32.06 14.21 6.72
N GLU A 97 -32.09 13.46 5.61
CA GLU A 97 -33.24 13.38 4.72
C GLU A 97 -34.50 12.87 5.44
N LEU A 98 -34.35 11.83 6.26
CA LEU A 98 -35.45 11.32 7.08
C LEU A 98 -35.97 12.38 8.05
N LEU A 99 -35.08 13.04 8.80
CA LEU A 99 -35.46 14.10 9.74
C LEU A 99 -36.12 15.30 9.03
N ILE A 100 -35.65 15.67 7.84
CA ILE A 100 -36.27 16.72 7.02
C ILE A 100 -37.71 16.32 6.64
N ASN A 101 -37.90 15.08 6.18
CA ASN A 101 -39.22 14.59 5.82
C ASN A 101 -40.15 14.51 7.04
N GLU A 102 -39.69 13.95 8.15
CA GLU A 102 -40.44 13.87 9.40
C GLU A 102 -40.85 15.26 9.91
N ASN A 103 -39.91 16.21 9.93
CA ASN A 103 -40.19 17.58 10.32
C ASN A 103 -41.26 18.21 9.42
N LYS A 104 -41.18 18.00 8.10
CA LYS A 104 -42.19 18.44 7.15
C LYS A 104 -43.57 17.83 7.46
N GLN A 105 -43.65 16.53 7.73
CA GLN A 105 -44.91 15.86 8.08
C GLN A 105 -45.49 16.40 9.39
N LEU A 106 -44.67 16.60 10.42
CA LEU A 106 -45.10 17.18 11.70
C LEU A 106 -45.64 18.60 11.53
N ARG A 107 -44.99 19.42 10.70
CA ARG A 107 -45.48 20.75 10.37
C ARG A 107 -46.81 20.71 9.64
N ILE A 108 -47.02 19.76 8.73
CA ILE A 108 -48.31 19.59 8.05
C ILE A 108 -49.38 19.21 9.07
N TRP A 109 -49.13 18.20 9.89
CA TRP A 109 -50.05 17.74 10.93
C TRP A 109 -50.42 18.85 11.92
N SER A 110 -49.44 19.60 12.41
CA SER A 110 -49.67 20.71 13.33
C SER A 110 -50.45 21.88 12.72
N ASN A 111 -50.36 22.09 11.40
CA ASN A 111 -51.13 23.11 10.69
C ASN A 111 -52.50 22.61 10.22
N THR A 112 -52.80 21.32 10.40
CA THR A 112 -54.10 20.76 10.02
C THR A 112 -55.09 21.06 11.14
N ASP A 113 -56.25 21.62 10.79
CA ASP A 113 -57.31 21.86 11.78
C ASP A 113 -57.69 20.56 12.49
N LEU A 114 -57.99 20.65 13.78
CA LEU A 114 -58.45 19.49 14.53
C LEU A 114 -59.69 18.90 13.84
N PRO A 115 -59.87 17.57 13.83
CA PRO A 115 -61.11 16.97 13.34
C PRO A 115 -62.33 17.51 14.08
N ASP A 116 -63.45 17.69 13.38
CA ASP A 116 -64.68 18.27 13.97
C ASP A 116 -65.19 17.47 15.18
N VAL A 117 -64.98 16.16 15.20
CA VAL A 117 -65.24 15.29 16.37
C VAL A 117 -64.51 15.78 17.62
N ILE A 118 -63.24 16.16 17.51
CA ILE A 118 -62.44 16.63 18.65
C ILE A 118 -62.86 18.06 19.04
N LYS A 119 -63.15 18.92 18.06
CA LYS A 119 -63.70 20.27 18.32
C LYS A 119 -65.03 20.19 19.08
N TRP A 120 -65.92 19.28 18.69
CA TRP A 120 -67.19 19.03 19.37
C TRP A 120 -67.01 18.46 20.78
N LEU A 121 -65.94 17.71 21.02
CA LEU A 121 -65.63 17.19 22.35
C LEU A 121 -65.30 18.32 23.34
N TYR A 122 -64.50 19.30 22.87
CA TYR A 122 -64.12 20.50 23.63
C TYR A 122 -65.22 21.55 23.72
N THR A 123 -66.14 21.57 22.75
CA THR A 123 -67.30 22.45 22.78
C THR A 123 -68.29 21.92 23.81
N ARG A 124 -68.17 22.37 25.06
CA ARG A 124 -69.06 21.98 26.16
C ARG A 124 -70.35 22.80 26.09
N PRO A 125 -71.53 22.17 25.95
CA PRO A 125 -72.80 22.87 26.10
C PRO A 125 -73.01 23.30 27.56
N GLU A 126 -73.91 24.26 27.79
CA GLU A 126 -74.29 24.69 29.13
C GLU A 126 -75.09 23.56 29.81
N ILE A 127 -74.48 22.87 30.77
CA ILE A 127 -75.10 21.74 31.50
C ILE A 127 -75.72 22.30 32.78
N LYS A 128 -77.05 22.36 32.87
CA LYS A 128 -77.78 22.95 34.01
C LYS A 128 -78.24 21.93 35.05
N GLY A 129 -78.22 20.65 34.72
CA GLY A 129 -78.59 19.56 35.62
C GLY A 129 -78.00 18.20 35.23
N SER A 130 -78.24 17.19 36.07
CA SER A 130 -77.74 15.82 35.87
C SER A 130 -78.34 15.13 34.65
N GLU A 131 -79.60 15.43 34.31
CA GLU A 131 -80.27 14.92 33.10
C GLU A 131 -79.64 15.47 31.82
N ASP A 132 -79.32 16.76 31.78
CA ASP A 132 -78.59 17.39 30.66
C ASP A 132 -77.20 16.76 30.48
N TYR A 133 -76.51 16.46 31.58
CA TYR A 133 -75.21 15.80 31.55
C TYR A 133 -75.32 14.38 30.98
N GLN A 134 -76.32 13.62 31.42
CA GLN A 134 -76.56 12.26 30.96
C GLN A 134 -76.93 12.25 29.48
N ASN A 135 -77.83 13.10 29.02
CA ASN A 135 -78.20 13.22 27.60
C ASN A 135 -77.02 13.64 26.73
N TRP A 136 -76.18 14.55 27.20
CA TRP A 136 -74.96 14.94 26.48
C TRP A 136 -73.93 13.80 26.38
N MET A 137 -73.76 12.99 27.42
CA MET A 137 -72.86 11.81 27.39
C MET A 137 -73.46 10.63 26.62
N SER A 138 -74.78 10.45 26.64
CA SER A 138 -75.48 9.38 25.93
C SER A 138 -75.62 9.65 24.43
N SER A 139 -75.85 10.91 24.02
CA SER A 139 -75.82 11.32 22.61
C SER A 139 -74.40 11.26 22.00
N ARG A 140 -73.37 11.23 22.85
CA ARG A 140 -71.96 11.09 22.48
C ARG A 140 -71.52 9.66 22.10
N ASN A 141 -72.41 8.65 22.09
CA ASN A 141 -72.13 7.24 21.74
C ASN A 141 -70.73 6.77 22.18
N ALA A 142 -70.66 6.19 23.39
CA ALA A 142 -69.52 5.47 23.98
C ALA A 142 -68.29 5.33 23.07
N LEU A 143 -67.20 6.04 23.44
CA LEU A 143 -65.80 5.83 23.02
C LEU A 143 -65.66 4.91 21.79
N LEU A 144 -65.44 5.52 20.61
CA LEU A 144 -64.95 4.90 19.37
C LEU A 144 -64.80 3.37 19.50
N SER A 145 -65.80 2.60 19.08
CA SER A 145 -65.56 1.19 18.81
C SER A 145 -64.47 1.12 17.76
N SER A 146 -63.30 0.64 18.16
CA SER A 146 -62.11 0.49 17.33
C SER A 146 -62.49 -0.24 16.04
N HIS A 147 -62.44 0.49 14.93
CA HIS A 147 -62.58 -0.13 13.62
C HIS A 147 -61.24 -0.82 13.31
N GLU A 148 -61.30 -2.15 13.18
CA GLU A 148 -60.30 -2.98 12.51
C GLU A 148 -60.08 -2.54 11.04
#